data_AF-A0A0S8A4L6-F1
#
_entry.id   AF-A0A0S8A4L6-F1
#
_cell.length_a   1.000
_cell.length_b   1.000
_cell.length_c   1.000
_cell.angle_alpha   90.00
_cell.angle_beta   90.00
_cell.angle_gamma   90.00
#
_symmetry.space_group_name_H-M   'P 1'
#
loop_
_entity.id
_entity.type
_entity.pdbx_description
1 polymer ?
#
loop_
_entity_poly.entity_id
_entity_poly.type
_entity_poly.pdbx_seq_one_letter_code
_entity_poly.pdbx_strand_id
1 'polypeptide(L)'
;MQDLDLRRLERRAWRSFHQDGVKDVFIGLLLMSIGITDLLGNDFLLLALQFSLVAGLVLAKRLITAPRLGRVEFSPERKSKKRRALGLLALSGGLGLVLYLVFVGTGALSTWIDDRAWIMPPMLGLWVFSVFALGAYYMDFARMYWIGLVSGAAFGLALALRAP
;
A
#
# COMPACT_ATOMS: atom_id res chain seq x y z
N MET A 1 -18.01 -17.39 30.57
CA MET A 1 -17.20 -16.16 30.77
C MET A 1 -15.79 -16.26 30.15
N GLN A 2 -15.15 -17.44 30.08
CA GLN A 2 -13.81 -17.63 29.50
C GLN A 2 -13.67 -17.26 28.01
N ASP A 3 -14.69 -17.50 27.18
CA ASP A 3 -14.67 -17.14 25.74
C ASP A 3 -14.56 -15.63 25.48
N LEU A 4 -15.09 -14.82 26.40
CA LEU A 4 -15.13 -13.37 26.25
C LEU A 4 -13.73 -12.76 26.44
N ASP A 5 -12.90 -13.37 27.28
CA ASP A 5 -11.52 -12.93 27.51
C ASP A 5 -10.57 -13.37 26.40
N LEU A 6 -10.71 -14.60 25.88
CA LEU A 6 -9.90 -15.09 24.76
C LEU A 6 -10.08 -14.25 23.50
N ARG A 7 -11.32 -13.91 23.14
CA ARG A 7 -11.61 -13.03 22.00
C ARG A 7 -11.02 -11.63 22.17
N ARG A 8 -11.00 -11.11 23.40
CA ARG A 8 -10.41 -9.80 23.74
C ARG A 8 -8.88 -9.84 23.63
N LEU A 9 -8.24 -10.87 24.16
CA LEU A 9 -6.79 -11.11 24.04
C LEU A 9 -6.35 -11.24 22.57
N GLU A 10 -7.05 -12.04 21.78
CA GLU A 10 -6.77 -12.18 20.34
C GLU A 10 -6.94 -10.83 19.61
N ARG A 11 -7.98 -10.05 19.96
CA ARG A 11 -8.19 -8.70 19.38
C ARG A 11 -7.05 -7.76 19.72
N ARG A 12 -6.53 -7.82 20.94
CA ARG A 12 -5.37 -7.01 21.38
C ARG A 12 -4.09 -7.40 20.66
N ALA A 13 -3.80 -8.70 20.57
CA ALA A 13 -2.63 -9.22 19.85
C ALA A 13 -2.66 -8.85 18.35
N TRP A 14 -3.83 -8.96 17.72
CA TRP A 14 -4.01 -8.59 16.30
C TRP A 14 -3.75 -7.11 16.03
N ARG A 15 -4.26 -6.23 16.89
CA ARG A 15 -4.00 -4.79 16.78
C ARG A 15 -2.52 -4.49 17.00
N SER A 16 -1.90 -5.10 18.01
CA SER A 16 -0.47 -4.90 18.30
C SER A 16 0.43 -5.36 17.15
N PHE A 17 0.05 -6.42 16.42
CA PHE A 17 0.80 -6.89 15.23
C PHE A 17 0.72 -5.91 14.05
N HIS A 18 -0.38 -5.17 13.93
CA HIS A 18 -0.60 -4.21 12.84
C HIS A 18 -0.18 -2.79 13.20
N GLN A 19 -0.11 -2.45 14.49
CA GLN A 19 0.28 -1.14 15.01
C GLN A 19 1.77 -1.00 15.30
N ASP A 20 2.60 -1.92 14.80
CA ASP A 20 4.05 -1.92 14.99
C ASP A 20 4.79 -0.82 14.22
N GLY A 21 4.09 -0.04 13.38
CA GLY A 21 4.64 1.10 12.62
C GLY A 21 5.54 0.69 11.44
N VAL A 22 6.01 -0.56 11.39
CA VAL A 22 6.84 -1.11 10.31
C VAL A 22 6.15 -0.98 8.95
N LYS A 23 4.83 -1.21 8.92
CA LYS A 23 4.04 -1.03 7.68
C LYS A 23 3.93 0.44 7.27
N ASP A 24 3.85 1.36 8.23
CA ASP A 24 3.71 2.79 7.95
C ASP A 24 5.00 3.34 7.32
N VAL A 25 6.15 2.97 7.90
CA VAL A 25 7.48 3.31 7.34
C VAL A 25 7.64 2.72 5.95
N PHE A 26 7.25 1.45 5.75
CA PHE A 26 7.31 0.82 4.43
C PHE A 26 6.45 1.54 3.39
N ILE A 27 5.21 1.92 3.71
CA ILE A 27 4.35 2.65 2.78
C ILE A 27 4.95 4.03 2.45
N GLY A 28 5.50 4.73 3.45
CA GLY A 28 6.18 6.01 3.23
C GLY A 28 7.38 5.87 2.28
N LEU A 29 8.23 4.86 2.49
CA LEU A 29 9.37 4.58 1.60
C LEU A 29 8.91 4.20 0.19
N LEU A 30 7.81 3.45 0.07
CA LEU A 30 7.25 3.07 -1.22
C LEU A 30 6.73 4.30 -1.98
N LEU A 31 6.03 5.22 -1.32
CA LEU A 31 5.59 6.46 -1.94
C LEU A 31 6.79 7.36 -2.31
N MET A 32 7.80 7.45 -1.45
CA MET A 32 9.01 8.21 -1.71
C MET A 32 9.79 7.65 -2.91
N SER A 33 9.79 6.33 -3.09
CA SER A 33 10.45 5.68 -4.23
C SER A 33 9.91 6.16 -5.57
N ILE A 34 8.59 6.39 -5.67
CA ILE A 34 7.93 6.89 -6.88
C ILE A 34 8.42 8.30 -7.22
N GLY A 35 8.48 9.20 -6.23
CA GLY A 35 8.95 10.57 -6.44
C GLY A 35 10.43 10.64 -6.81
N ILE A 36 11.27 9.82 -6.17
CA ILE A 36 12.71 9.76 -6.48
C ILE A 36 12.92 9.27 -7.92
N THR A 37 12.20 8.25 -8.35
CA THR A 37 12.41 7.69 -9.69
C THR A 37 11.89 8.59 -10.79
N ASP A 38 10.83 9.35 -10.53
CA ASP A 38 10.34 10.40 -11.43
C ASP A 38 11.41 11.49 -11.63
N LEU A 39 12.07 11.93 -10.55
CA LEU A 39 13.19 12.87 -10.60
C LEU A 39 14.41 12.34 -11.37
N LEU A 40 14.68 11.03 -11.28
CA LEU A 40 15.83 10.40 -11.94
C LEU A 40 15.52 9.88 -13.35
N GLY A 41 14.26 9.83 -13.76
CA GLY A 41 13.83 9.32 -15.07
C GLY A 41 14.20 7.85 -15.33
N ASN A 42 14.33 7.03 -14.29
CA ASN A 42 14.77 5.63 -14.41
C ASN A 42 13.72 4.65 -13.86
N ASP A 43 12.90 4.13 -14.77
CA ASP A 43 11.83 3.18 -14.46
C ASP A 43 12.34 1.83 -13.91
N PHE A 44 13.55 1.42 -14.32
CA PHE A 44 14.16 0.19 -13.81
C PHE A 44 14.56 0.35 -12.34
N LEU A 45 15.03 1.54 -11.96
CA LEU A 45 15.34 1.88 -10.58
C LEU A 45 14.09 1.82 -9.69
N LEU A 46 12.92 2.23 -10.21
CA LEU A 46 11.64 2.15 -9.49
C LEU A 46 11.29 0.71 -9.14
N LEU A 47 11.33 -0.18 -10.12
CA LEU A 47 11.05 -1.59 -9.91
C LEU A 47 12.05 -2.20 -8.92
N ALA A 48 13.35 -1.98 -9.11
CA ALA A 48 14.39 -2.50 -8.23
C ALA A 48 14.24 -2.02 -6.78
N LEU A 49 13.90 -0.74 -6.58
CA LEU A 49 13.71 -0.15 -5.26
C LEU A 49 12.44 -0.70 -4.58
N GLN A 50 11.33 -0.81 -5.30
CA GLN A 50 10.09 -1.38 -4.77
C GLN A 50 10.24 -2.85 -4.38
N PHE A 51 10.89 -3.68 -5.21
CA PHE A 51 11.17 -5.08 -4.88
C PHE A 51 12.04 -5.19 -3.62
N SER A 52 13.07 -4.34 -3.52
CA SER A 52 13.97 -4.30 -2.37
C SER A 52 13.24 -3.89 -1.08
N LEU A 53 12.35 -2.91 -1.16
CA LEU A 53 11.51 -2.49 -0.03
C LEU A 53 10.56 -3.61 0.41
N VAL A 54 9.93 -4.33 -0.53
CA VAL A 54 9.03 -5.45 -0.21
C VAL A 54 9.80 -6.57 0.51
N ALA A 55 10.98 -6.92 0.00
CA ALA A 55 11.86 -7.88 0.67
C ALA A 55 12.26 -7.41 2.07
N GLY A 56 12.60 -6.13 2.21
CA GLY A 56 12.90 -5.48 3.49
C GLY A 56 11.74 -5.52 4.47
N LEU A 57 10.50 -5.29 4.03
CA LEU A 57 9.30 -5.42 4.87
C LEU A 57 9.12 -6.84 5.40
N VAL A 58 9.28 -7.86 4.53
CA VAL A 58 9.17 -9.27 4.93
C VAL A 58 10.23 -9.60 5.98
N LEU A 59 11.46 -9.14 5.77
CA LEU A 59 12.56 -9.35 6.71
C LEU A 59 12.32 -8.61 8.04
N ALA A 60 11.91 -7.34 7.99
CA ALA A 60 11.61 -6.54 9.18
C ALA A 60 10.47 -7.15 10.01
N LYS A 61 9.41 -7.62 9.35
CA LYS A 61 8.31 -8.34 10.01
C LYS A 61 8.80 -9.64 10.66
N ARG A 62 9.73 -10.36 10.03
CA ARG A 62 10.29 -11.62 10.54
C ARG A 62 11.29 -11.42 11.69
N LEU A 63 12.11 -10.37 11.64
CA LEU A 63 13.16 -10.11 12.62
C LEU A 63 12.70 -9.24 13.80
N ILE A 64 11.75 -8.33 13.60
CA ILE A 64 11.33 -7.36 14.61
C ILE A 64 9.95 -7.72 15.16
N THR A 65 8.95 -7.90 14.29
CA THR A 65 7.56 -8.10 14.74
C THR A 65 7.29 -9.51 15.25
N ALA A 66 7.79 -10.54 14.57
CA ALA A 66 7.55 -11.93 14.94
C ALA A 66 8.14 -12.33 16.32
N PRO A 67 9.39 -11.99 16.68
CA PRO A 67 9.92 -12.36 18.01
C PRO A 67 9.29 -11.56 19.16
N ARG A 68 8.81 -10.33 18.93
CA ARG A 68 8.19 -9.49 19.98
C ARG A 68 6.79 -9.92 20.41
N LEU A 69 6.05 -10.61 19.53
CA LEU A 69 4.67 -11.05 19.77
C LEU A 69 4.55 -12.53 20.14
N GLY A 70 5.60 -13.32 19.96
CA GLY A 70 5.55 -14.78 20.10
C GLY A 70 4.74 -15.45 18.98
N ARG A 71 4.66 -16.80 18.99
CA ARG A 71 3.84 -17.56 18.04
C ARG A 71 2.35 -17.40 18.41
N VAL A 72 1.70 -16.38 17.85
CA VAL A 72 0.25 -16.17 18.00
C VAL A 72 -0.48 -16.81 16.82
N GLU A 73 -1.26 -17.85 17.09
CA GLU A 73 -2.18 -18.41 16.09
C GLU A 73 -3.50 -17.64 16.11
N PHE A 74 -3.72 -16.85 15.05
CA PHE A 74 -5.00 -16.17 14.86
C PHE A 74 -6.09 -17.13 14.39
N SER A 75 -7.33 -16.84 14.79
CA SER A 75 -8.52 -17.58 14.39
C SER A 75 -8.67 -17.68 12.87
N PRO A 76 -9.30 -18.76 12.36
CA PRO A 76 -9.52 -18.96 10.92
C PRO A 76 -10.25 -17.78 10.26
N GLU A 77 -11.16 -17.16 11.00
CA GLU A 77 -11.98 -16.04 10.54
C GLU A 77 -11.12 -14.80 10.21
N ARG A 78 -10.12 -14.49 11.05
CA ARG A 78 -9.18 -13.38 10.80
C ARG A 78 -8.15 -13.71 9.74
N LYS A 79 -7.69 -14.96 9.66
CA LYS A 79 -6.83 -15.44 8.57
C LYS A 79 -7.55 -15.32 7.22
N SER A 80 -8.84 -15.64 7.16
CA SER A 80 -9.69 -15.48 5.97
C SER A 80 -9.83 -14.02 5.55
N LYS A 81 -10.15 -13.10 6.50
CA LYS A 81 -10.21 -11.66 6.21
C LYS A 81 -8.88 -11.12 5.69
N LYS A 82 -7.75 -11.50 6.31
CA LYS A 82 -6.41 -11.12 5.84
C LYS A 82 -6.11 -11.68 4.46
N ARG A 83 -6.45 -12.93 4.17
CA ARG A 83 -6.26 -13.53 2.83
C ARG A 83 -7.08 -12.81 1.76
N ARG A 84 -8.33 -12.44 2.05
CA ARG A 84 -9.16 -11.64 1.14
C ARG A 84 -8.57 -10.25 0.91
N ALA A 85 -8.11 -9.59 1.96
CA ALA A 85 -7.41 -8.30 1.86
C ALA A 85 -6.14 -8.41 1.00
N LEU A 86 -5.34 -9.44 1.24
CA LEU A 86 -4.11 -9.69 0.47
C LEU A 86 -4.42 -10.00 -0.98
N GLY A 87 -5.49 -10.77 -1.25
CA GLY A 87 -5.95 -11.08 -2.60
C GLY A 87 -6.42 -9.84 -3.35
N LEU A 88 -7.19 -8.96 -2.70
CA LEU A 88 -7.62 -7.69 -3.29
C LEU A 88 -6.44 -6.74 -3.54
N LEU A 89 -5.50 -6.63 -2.58
CA LEU A 89 -4.28 -5.84 -2.73
C LEU A 89 -3.39 -6.40 -3.84
N ALA A 90 -3.21 -7.72 -3.91
CA ALA A 90 -2.43 -8.37 -4.96
C ALA A 90 -3.10 -8.23 -6.34
N LEU A 91 -4.44 -8.31 -6.40
CA LEU A 91 -5.19 -8.08 -7.63
C LEU A 91 -5.07 -6.64 -8.08
N SER A 92 -5.25 -5.68 -7.17
CA SER A 92 -5.12 -4.25 -7.47
C SER A 92 -3.69 -3.87 -7.87
N GLY A 93 -2.69 -4.31 -7.10
CA GLY A 93 -1.28 -4.09 -7.42
C GLY A 93 -0.86 -4.79 -8.72
N GLY A 94 -1.37 -6.00 -8.96
CA GLY A 94 -1.14 -6.76 -10.19
C GLY A 94 -1.77 -6.08 -11.41
N LEU A 95 -3.01 -5.59 -11.31
CA LEU A 95 -3.64 -4.77 -12.33
C LEU A 95 -2.84 -3.49 -12.59
N GLY A 96 -2.40 -2.80 -11.53
CA GLY A 96 -1.54 -1.62 -11.66
C GLY A 96 -0.24 -1.92 -12.39
N LEU A 97 0.43 -3.04 -12.07
CA LEU A 97 1.66 -3.47 -12.72
C LEU A 97 1.43 -3.85 -14.19
N VAL A 98 0.37 -4.60 -14.50
CA VAL A 98 0.03 -4.98 -15.88
C VAL A 98 -0.26 -3.73 -16.71
N LEU A 99 -1.07 -2.81 -16.20
CA LEU A 99 -1.35 -1.54 -16.87
C LEU A 99 -0.04 -0.77 -17.08
N TYR A 100 0.79 -0.61 -16.05
CA TYR A 100 2.09 0.04 -16.16
C TYR A 100 2.97 -0.57 -17.25
N LEU A 101 3.13 -1.90 -17.27
CA LEU A 101 3.94 -2.60 -18.28
C LEU A 101 3.38 -2.44 -19.69
N VAL A 102 2.05 -2.49 -19.87
CA VAL A 102 1.39 -2.28 -21.17
C VAL A 102 1.64 -0.86 -21.66
N PHE A 103 1.49 0.14 -20.80
CA PHE A 103 1.65 1.53 -21.20
C PHE A 103 3.12 1.93 -21.43
N VAL A 104 4.06 1.41 -20.63
CA VAL A 104 5.51 1.61 -20.85
C VAL A 104 5.95 0.89 -22.13
N GLY A 105 5.52 -0.37 -22.32
CA GLY A 105 5.90 -1.17 -23.49
C GLY A 105 5.35 -0.65 -24.82
N THR A 106 4.28 0.15 -24.79
CA THR A 106 3.69 0.78 -25.99
C THR A 106 4.17 2.21 -26.22
N GLY A 107 4.94 2.80 -25.30
CA GLY A 107 5.30 4.23 -25.32
C GLY A 107 4.10 5.18 -25.19
N ALA A 108 2.87 4.64 -25.08
CA ALA A 108 1.64 5.39 -25.02
C ALA A 108 1.43 6.07 -23.66
N LEU A 109 2.17 5.69 -22.62
CA LEU A 109 2.06 6.30 -21.29
C LEU A 109 2.30 7.81 -21.35
N SER A 110 3.37 8.27 -22.01
CA SER A 110 3.71 9.70 -22.09
C SER A 110 2.64 10.48 -22.87
N THR A 111 2.29 10.03 -24.08
CA THR A 111 1.34 10.74 -24.93
C THR A 111 -0.08 10.76 -24.35
N TRP A 112 -0.53 9.66 -23.73
CA TRP A 112 -1.84 9.62 -23.06
C TRP A 112 -1.89 10.46 -21.79
N ILE A 113 -0.80 10.49 -21.00
CA ILE A 113 -0.75 11.32 -19.80
C ILE A 113 -0.72 12.79 -20.18
N ASP A 114 0.03 13.17 -21.22
CA ASP A 114 0.13 14.57 -21.66
C ASP A 114 -1.20 15.06 -22.27
N ASP A 115 -1.86 14.24 -23.11
CA ASP A 115 -3.16 14.57 -23.71
C ASP A 115 -4.31 14.65 -22.67
N ARG A 116 -4.18 13.95 -21.54
CA ARG A 116 -5.21 13.88 -20.48
C ARG A 116 -4.69 14.28 -19.10
N ALA A 117 -3.72 15.19 -19.07
CA ALA A 117 -3.02 15.63 -17.87
C ALA A 117 -3.97 16.16 -16.78
N TRP A 118 -5.17 16.61 -17.16
CA TRP A 118 -6.20 17.14 -16.26
C TRP A 118 -7.04 16.05 -15.56
N ILE A 119 -7.24 14.87 -16.18
CA ILE A 119 -8.04 13.77 -15.60
C ILE A 119 -7.14 12.76 -14.88
N MET A 120 -5.93 12.51 -15.38
CA MET A 120 -5.10 11.40 -14.91
C MET A 120 -4.68 11.48 -13.43
N PRO A 121 -4.13 12.62 -12.94
CA PRO A 121 -3.71 12.72 -11.54
C PRO A 121 -4.84 12.51 -10.52
N PRO A 122 -6.06 13.10 -10.65
CA PRO A 122 -7.14 12.85 -9.70
C PRO A 122 -7.68 11.41 -9.81
N MET A 123 -7.67 10.81 -11.01
CA MET A 123 -8.07 9.40 -11.18
C MET A 123 -7.09 8.44 -10.47
N LEU A 124 -5.78 8.69 -10.59
CA LEU A 124 -4.75 7.98 -9.84
C LEU A 124 -4.87 8.20 -8.33
N GLY A 125 -5.09 9.44 -7.90
CA GLY A 125 -5.31 9.77 -6.49
C GLY A 125 -6.52 9.04 -5.90
N LEU A 126 -7.62 8.96 -6.65
CA LEU A 126 -8.83 8.23 -6.26
C LEU A 126 -8.58 6.72 -6.19
N TRP A 127 -7.82 6.17 -7.15
CA TRP A 127 -7.42 4.76 -7.15
C TRP A 127 -6.55 4.43 -5.94
N VAL A 128 -5.50 5.21 -5.69
CA VAL A 128 -4.61 5.07 -4.53
C VAL A 128 -5.40 5.16 -3.23
N PHE A 129 -6.27 6.17 -3.10
CA PHE A 129 -7.15 6.31 -1.93
C PHE A 129 -8.02 5.06 -1.72
N SER A 130 -8.65 4.55 -2.79
CA SER A 130 -9.53 3.38 -2.73
C SER A 130 -8.77 2.12 -2.27
N VAL A 131 -7.55 1.91 -2.76
CA VAL A 131 -6.70 0.78 -2.36
C VAL A 131 -6.34 0.87 -0.88
N PHE A 132 -5.94 2.04 -0.39
CA PHE A 132 -5.60 2.25 1.02
C PHE A 132 -6.82 2.20 1.94
N ALA A 133 -7.98 2.70 1.51
CA ALA A 133 -9.24 2.64 2.25
C ALA A 133 -9.74 1.20 2.39
N LEU A 134 -9.70 0.41 1.32
CA LEU A 134 -10.01 -1.03 1.36
C LEU A 134 -9.02 -1.78 2.25
N GLY A 135 -7.72 -1.47 2.15
CA GLY A 135 -6.69 -2.01 3.03
C GLY A 135 -6.97 -1.72 4.51
N ALA A 136 -7.38 -0.50 4.83
CA ALA A 136 -7.75 -0.08 6.18
C ALA A 136 -8.96 -0.85 6.72
N TYR A 137 -10.00 -0.99 5.90
CA TYR A 137 -11.23 -1.72 6.25
C TYR A 137 -10.98 -3.17 6.60
N TYR A 138 -10.18 -3.89 5.79
CA TYR A 138 -9.93 -5.31 6.05
C TYR A 138 -8.87 -5.58 7.12
N MET A 139 -7.94 -4.66 7.35
CA MET A 139 -6.89 -4.84 8.35
C MET A 139 -7.22 -4.24 9.72
N ASP A 140 -8.42 -3.67 9.90
CA ASP A 140 -8.84 -2.94 11.12
C ASP A 140 -7.80 -1.88 11.53
N PHE A 141 -7.19 -1.23 10.54
CA PHE A 141 -6.05 -0.34 10.74
C PHE A 141 -6.40 1.09 10.34
N ALA A 142 -6.96 1.85 11.29
CA ALA A 142 -7.48 3.19 11.07
C ALA A 142 -6.45 4.17 10.48
N ARG A 143 -5.15 3.96 10.74
CA ARG A 143 -4.07 4.79 10.18
C ARG A 143 -3.95 4.71 8.66
N MET A 144 -4.35 3.61 8.02
CA MET A 144 -4.31 3.49 6.57
C MET A 144 -5.30 4.44 5.85
N TYR A 145 -6.40 4.84 6.50
CA TYR A 145 -7.29 5.86 5.94
C TYR A 145 -6.58 7.21 5.80
N TRP A 146 -5.80 7.60 6.81
CA TRP A 146 -5.02 8.83 6.77
C TRP A 146 -3.93 8.78 5.71
N ILE A 147 -3.23 7.66 5.59
CA ILE A 147 -2.21 7.48 4.55
C ILE A 147 -2.86 7.56 3.16
N GLY A 148 -3.99 6.90 2.95
CA GLY A 148 -4.74 6.97 1.70
C GLY A 148 -5.20 8.40 1.38
N LEU A 149 -5.74 9.12 2.36
CA LEU A 149 -6.21 10.50 2.19
C LEU A 149 -5.07 11.44 1.83
N VAL A 150 -3.97 11.40 2.58
CA VAL A 150 -2.79 12.26 2.33
C VAL A 150 -2.17 11.94 0.97
N SER A 151 -2.05 10.65 0.63
CA SER A 151 -1.50 10.23 -0.66
C SER A 151 -2.40 10.67 -1.81
N GLY A 152 -3.72 10.45 -1.71
CA GLY A 152 -4.68 10.88 -2.73
C GLY A 152 -4.71 12.40 -2.89
N ALA A 153 -4.66 13.15 -1.79
CA ALA A 153 -4.56 14.61 -1.81
C ALA A 153 -3.24 15.09 -2.43
N ALA A 154 -2.13 14.40 -2.20
CA ALA A 154 -0.84 14.73 -2.81
C ALA A 154 -0.88 14.59 -4.34
N PHE A 155 -1.53 13.55 -4.87
CA PHE A 155 -1.76 13.41 -6.31
C PHE A 155 -2.68 14.51 -6.87
N GLY A 156 -3.70 14.92 -6.12
CA GLY A 156 -4.54 16.08 -6.48
C GLY A 156 -3.77 17.40 -6.45
N LEU A 157 -2.86 17.58 -5.49
CA LEU A 157 -2.00 18.77 -5.42
C LEU A 157 -0.99 18.81 -6.56
N ALA A 158 -0.46 17.66 -6.98
CA ALA A 158 0.40 17.56 -8.16
C ALA A 158 -0.30 18.06 -9.43
N LEU A 159 -1.62 17.85 -9.57
CA LEU A 159 -2.41 18.46 -10.65
C LEU A 159 -2.42 20.00 -10.54
N ALA A 160 -2.72 20.52 -9.35
CA ALA A 160 -2.82 21.96 -9.13
C ALA A 160 -1.51 22.71 -9.43
N LEU A 161 -0.36 22.07 -9.17
CA LEU A 161 0.96 22.61 -9.47
C LEU A 161 1.38 22.50 -10.94
N ARG A 162 0.74 21.61 -11.71
CA ARG A 162 1.05 21.33 -13.12
C ARG A 162 0.08 22.00 -14.09
N ALA A 163 -1.01 22.59 -13.58
CA ALA A 163 -1.91 23.44 -14.35
C ALA A 163 -1.20 24.78 -14.67
N PRO A 164 -1.26 25.27 -15.92
CA PRO A 164 -0.66 26.53 -16.34
C PRO A 164 -1.32 27.77 -15.71
#